data_AF-A0A6I5WCZ9-F1
#
_entry.id   AF-A0A6I5WCZ9-F1
#
_cell.length_a   1.000
_cell.length_b   1.000
_cell.length_c   1.000
_cell.angle_alpha   90.00
_cell.angle_beta   90.00
_cell.angle_gamma   90.00
#
_symmetry.space_group_name_H-M   'P 1'
#
loop_
_entity.id
_entity.type
_entity.pdbx_description
1 polymer ?
#
loop_
_entity_poly.entity_id
_entity_poly.type
_entity_poly.pdbx_seq_one_letter_code
_entity_poly.pdbx_strand_id
1 'polypeptide(L)'
;MNSDSSIPVFRPSSPQTPSNKSQRLSHLRRLTLLDRELLPWLAEHYVLSTAQITRALFPSERSARLRLDTLHRIDAVHRFVDVTTGDSQHLYTLGPLGMLVHPTTYTDPDRPDARPPRSSIERTERIIGSPRLRHLLGVNQLFVDLIAYTRTDSRAHLRRWWSEQHATAAYHLAGIRPDGHGIWTAGGRTVGFFLEHDNGTEPPASVLRKLRAYERLAEYGPRYPVLLRVPHRRREASLLDALADVPTAMPVATGLHDEHPAGPAWTLTTDPGLRRWLHDLPSDHGPHTTATNPDRYIDPDDH
;
A
#
# COMPACT_ATOMS: atom_id res chain seq x y z
N MET A 1 -4.11 -4.59 -80.13
CA MET A 1 -3.83 -5.73 -79.23
C MET A 1 -2.52 -5.43 -78.52
N ASN A 2 -2.58 -5.03 -77.27
CA ASN A 2 -1.48 -5.11 -76.29
C ASN A 2 -2.14 -4.99 -74.92
N SER A 3 -2.33 -6.14 -74.28
CA SER A 3 -2.97 -6.28 -72.98
C SER A 3 -1.86 -6.34 -71.93
N ASP A 4 -1.65 -5.23 -71.23
CA ASP A 4 -0.65 -5.12 -70.16
C ASP A 4 -1.17 -5.85 -68.91
N SER A 5 -0.64 -7.04 -68.64
CA SER A 5 -1.02 -7.87 -67.49
C SER A 5 -0.11 -7.55 -66.31
N SER A 6 -0.59 -6.70 -65.41
CA SER A 6 0.07 -6.42 -64.13
C SER A 6 -0.01 -7.64 -63.21
N ILE A 7 1.16 -8.21 -62.88
CA ILE A 7 1.30 -9.28 -61.89
C ILE A 7 1.10 -8.71 -60.49
N PRO A 8 0.26 -9.30 -59.61
CA PRO A 8 0.15 -8.85 -58.23
C PRO A 8 1.42 -9.24 -57.46
N VAL A 9 2.15 -8.25 -56.95
CA VAL A 9 3.25 -8.44 -56.02
C VAL A 9 2.68 -8.93 -54.68
N PHE A 10 2.90 -10.20 -54.38
CA PHE A 10 2.62 -10.78 -53.07
C PHE A 10 3.53 -10.11 -52.03
N ARG A 11 2.96 -9.25 -51.16
CA ARG A 11 3.67 -8.79 -49.97
C ARG A 11 3.71 -9.94 -48.96
N PRO A 12 4.88 -10.37 -48.46
CA PRO A 12 4.91 -11.38 -47.40
C PRO A 12 4.27 -10.79 -46.14
N SER A 13 3.24 -11.47 -45.64
CA SER A 13 2.63 -11.23 -44.35
C SER A 13 3.69 -11.39 -43.26
N SER A 14 3.89 -10.37 -42.43
CA SER A 14 4.76 -10.46 -41.26
C SER A 14 4.30 -11.61 -40.35
N PRO A 15 5.17 -12.54 -39.94
CA PRO A 15 4.77 -13.62 -39.05
C PRO A 15 4.46 -13.06 -37.65
N GLN A 16 3.17 -12.99 -37.29
CA GLN A 16 2.77 -12.78 -35.90
C GLN A 16 3.20 -14.00 -35.07
N THR A 17 3.96 -13.72 -34.01
CA THR A 17 4.91 -14.62 -33.36
C THR A 17 4.23 -15.65 -32.44
N PRO A 18 4.24 -16.96 -32.77
CA PRO A 18 3.75 -18.00 -31.87
C PRO A 18 4.64 -18.16 -30.61
N SER A 19 5.91 -17.74 -30.69
CA SER A 19 6.89 -17.85 -29.60
C SER A 19 6.55 -16.98 -28.38
N ASN A 20 5.99 -15.78 -28.58
CA ASN A 20 5.71 -14.83 -27.49
C ASN A 20 4.55 -15.31 -26.60
N LYS A 21 3.49 -15.90 -27.19
CA LYS A 21 2.35 -16.43 -26.42
C LYS A 21 2.74 -17.67 -25.61
N SER A 22 3.44 -18.63 -26.21
CA SER A 22 3.88 -19.85 -25.52
C SER A 22 4.89 -19.55 -24.40
N GLN A 23 5.82 -18.61 -24.63
CA GLN A 23 6.74 -18.13 -23.61
C GLN A 23 6.01 -17.43 -22.45
N ARG A 24 4.99 -16.60 -22.75
CA ARG A 24 4.18 -15.96 -21.71
C ARG A 24 3.44 -16.97 -20.84
N LEU A 25 2.81 -17.98 -21.47
CA LEU A 25 2.15 -19.05 -20.73
C LEU A 25 3.14 -19.85 -19.88
N SER A 26 4.37 -20.08 -20.37
CA SER A 26 5.39 -20.75 -19.58
C SER A 26 5.85 -19.89 -18.39
N HIS A 27 5.99 -18.57 -18.56
CA HIS A 27 6.30 -17.65 -17.46
C HIS A 27 5.20 -17.61 -16.39
N LEU A 28 3.93 -17.54 -16.79
CA LEU A 28 2.80 -17.59 -15.85
C LEU A 28 2.79 -18.87 -15.01
N ARG A 29 3.16 -20.01 -15.60
CA ARG A 29 3.28 -21.30 -14.89
C ARG A 29 4.43 -21.34 -13.88
N ARG A 30 5.38 -20.40 -13.94
CA ARG A 30 6.50 -20.30 -12.99
C ARG A 30 6.17 -19.48 -11.75
N LEU A 31 5.01 -18.82 -11.72
CA LEU A 31 4.52 -18.10 -10.53
C LEU A 31 4.08 -19.11 -9.46
N THR A 32 4.59 -18.90 -8.25
CA THR A 32 4.28 -19.64 -7.03
C THR A 32 3.14 -18.96 -6.27
N LEU A 33 2.65 -19.61 -5.20
CA LEU A 33 1.66 -19.01 -4.31
C LEU A 33 2.17 -17.71 -3.68
N LEU A 34 3.43 -17.69 -3.25
CA LEU A 34 4.05 -16.49 -2.68
C LEU A 34 4.07 -15.32 -3.67
N ASP A 35 4.36 -15.56 -4.96
CA ASP A 35 4.34 -14.45 -5.92
C ASP A 35 2.92 -13.95 -6.19
N ARG A 36 1.92 -14.81 -6.04
CA ARG A 36 0.51 -14.42 -6.11
C ARG A 36 0.06 -13.60 -4.91
N GLU A 37 0.84 -13.56 -3.82
CA GLU A 37 0.67 -12.60 -2.73
C GLU A 37 1.42 -11.30 -3.01
N LEU A 38 2.65 -11.39 -3.53
CA LEU A 38 3.50 -10.21 -3.79
C LEU A 38 2.99 -9.33 -4.94
N LEU A 39 2.59 -9.91 -6.08
CA LEU A 39 2.22 -9.14 -7.27
C LEU A 39 0.99 -8.24 -7.03
N PRO A 40 -0.09 -8.67 -6.34
CA PRO A 40 -1.15 -7.77 -5.94
C PRO A 40 -0.66 -6.60 -5.09
N TRP A 41 0.27 -6.82 -4.15
CA TRP A 41 0.82 -5.73 -3.33
C TRP A 41 1.60 -4.71 -4.16
N LEU A 42 2.39 -5.15 -5.13
CA LEU A 42 3.07 -4.23 -6.05
C LEU A 42 2.07 -3.49 -6.96
N ALA A 43 0.94 -4.11 -7.27
CA ALA A 43 -0.15 -3.48 -8.01
C ALA A 43 -0.83 -2.38 -7.18
N GLU A 44 -1.18 -2.69 -5.92
CA GLU A 44 -1.88 -1.84 -4.97
C GLU A 44 -0.99 -0.70 -4.44
N HIS A 45 0.23 -1.01 -4.00
CA HIS A 45 1.12 -0.12 -3.23
C HIS A 45 2.31 0.44 -4.03
N TYR A 46 2.31 0.21 -5.34
CA TYR A 46 3.31 0.65 -6.31
C TYR A 46 4.68 0.02 -6.24
N VAL A 47 5.32 0.11 -5.06
CA VAL A 47 6.73 -0.14 -4.87
C VAL A 47 6.99 -0.73 -3.50
N LEU A 48 7.86 -1.73 -3.46
CA LEU A 48 8.40 -2.29 -2.21
C LEU A 48 9.90 -2.50 -2.35
N SER A 49 10.62 -2.35 -1.25
CA SER A 49 12.06 -2.62 -1.20
C SER A 49 12.39 -4.09 -1.01
N THR A 50 13.65 -4.48 -1.30
CA THR A 50 14.15 -5.83 -1.00
C THR A 50 13.95 -6.19 0.48
N ALA A 51 14.29 -5.29 1.41
CA ALA A 51 14.10 -5.50 2.85
C ALA A 51 12.61 -5.67 3.22
N GLN A 52 11.72 -4.86 2.63
CA GLN A 52 10.29 -4.97 2.89
C GLN A 52 9.70 -6.29 2.43
N ILE A 53 10.00 -6.69 1.19
CA ILE A 53 9.54 -7.95 0.63
C ILE A 53 10.11 -9.13 1.44
N THR A 54 11.40 -9.07 1.77
CA THR A 54 12.05 -10.09 2.60
C THR A 54 11.36 -10.21 3.95
N ARG A 55 11.16 -9.08 4.64
CA ARG A 55 10.54 -9.03 5.95
C ARG A 55 9.13 -9.59 5.94
N ALA A 56 8.31 -9.27 4.94
CA ALA A 56 6.93 -9.73 4.89
C ALA A 56 6.81 -11.22 4.50
N LEU A 57 7.52 -11.66 3.45
CA LEU A 57 7.19 -12.91 2.76
C LEU A 57 8.24 -14.02 2.86
N PHE A 58 9.47 -13.69 3.25
CA PHE A 58 10.57 -14.65 3.16
C PHE A 58 11.17 -14.99 4.53
N PRO A 59 11.67 -16.23 4.71
CA PRO A 59 12.38 -16.61 5.94
C PRO A 59 13.81 -16.07 5.98
N SER A 60 14.39 -15.69 4.83
CA SER A 60 15.73 -15.11 4.75
C SER A 60 15.89 -14.20 3.54
N GLU A 61 16.82 -13.25 3.65
CA GLU A 61 17.18 -12.35 2.55
C GLU A 61 17.75 -13.10 1.34
N ARG A 62 18.54 -14.16 1.56
CA ARG A 62 19.06 -14.99 0.47
C ARG A 62 17.93 -15.61 -0.36
N SER A 63 16.92 -16.19 0.30
CA SER A 63 15.76 -16.76 -0.40
C SER A 63 14.95 -15.71 -1.16
N ALA A 64 14.79 -14.52 -0.56
CA ALA A 64 14.08 -13.40 -1.20
C ALA A 64 14.79 -12.96 -2.47
N ARG A 65 16.10 -12.69 -2.40
CA ARG A 65 16.91 -12.23 -3.54
C ARG A 65 16.88 -13.24 -4.70
N LEU A 66 17.01 -14.54 -4.41
CA LEU A 66 16.93 -15.60 -5.45
C LEU A 66 15.56 -15.64 -6.13
N ARG A 67 14.47 -15.50 -5.36
CA ARG A 67 13.11 -15.48 -5.91
C ARG A 67 12.86 -14.21 -6.72
N LEU A 68 13.26 -13.05 -6.21
CA LEU A 68 13.09 -11.76 -6.88
C LEU A 68 13.91 -11.66 -8.17
N ASP A 69 15.10 -12.24 -8.22
CA ASP A 69 15.87 -12.34 -9.46
C ASP A 69 15.17 -13.23 -10.50
N THR A 70 14.55 -14.33 -10.05
CA THR A 70 13.73 -15.17 -10.93
C THR A 70 12.51 -14.42 -11.45
N LEU A 71 11.78 -13.70 -10.60
CA LEU A 71 10.63 -12.90 -11.00
C LEU A 71 11.01 -11.79 -11.97
N HIS A 72 12.16 -11.16 -11.77
CA HIS A 72 12.68 -10.16 -12.69
C HIS A 72 13.00 -10.75 -14.06
N ARG A 73 13.69 -11.90 -14.12
CA ARG A 73 14.04 -12.59 -15.38
C ARG A 73 12.84 -13.10 -16.19
N ILE A 74 11.68 -13.29 -15.56
CA ILE A 74 10.44 -13.67 -16.25
C ILE A 74 9.50 -12.48 -16.48
N ASP A 75 9.98 -11.26 -16.26
CA ASP A 75 9.25 -10.01 -16.43
C ASP A 75 8.04 -9.83 -15.50
N ALA A 76 7.97 -10.57 -14.38
CA ALA A 76 6.92 -10.40 -13.38
C ALA A 76 7.09 -9.10 -12.59
N VAL A 77 8.34 -8.69 -12.36
CA VAL A 77 8.70 -7.45 -11.65
C VAL A 77 9.81 -6.71 -12.39
N HIS A 78 9.78 -5.38 -12.30
CA HIS A 78 10.97 -4.56 -12.57
C HIS A 78 11.74 -4.34 -11.28
N ARG A 79 13.02 -4.04 -11.40
CA ARG A 79 13.86 -3.60 -10.28
C ARG A 79 14.70 -2.39 -10.66
N PHE A 80 14.90 -1.49 -9.72
CA PHE A 80 15.79 -0.34 -9.86
C PHE A 80 16.40 0.01 -8.50
N VAL A 81 17.39 0.89 -8.49
CA VAL A 81 17.98 1.46 -7.26
C VAL A 81 17.72 2.96 -7.29
N ASP A 82 17.28 3.52 -6.16
CA ASP A 82 17.17 4.97 -6.03
C ASP A 82 18.49 5.57 -5.56
N VAL A 83 19.23 6.14 -6.50
CA VAL A 83 20.53 6.79 -6.27
C VAL A 83 20.45 7.98 -5.31
N THR A 84 19.26 8.56 -5.09
CA THR A 84 19.08 9.71 -4.19
C THR A 84 19.08 9.31 -2.71
N THR A 85 18.83 8.04 -2.40
CA THR A 85 18.80 7.53 -1.02
C THR A 85 20.19 7.19 -0.48
N GLY A 86 21.19 7.05 -1.36
CA GLY A 86 22.52 6.55 -1.00
C GLY A 86 22.57 5.05 -0.66
N ASP A 87 21.44 4.34 -0.72
CA ASP A 87 21.35 2.89 -0.53
C ASP A 87 21.38 2.18 -1.89
N SER A 88 22.11 1.07 -1.97
CA SER A 88 22.18 0.19 -3.14
C SER A 88 21.04 -0.84 -3.23
N GLN A 89 20.09 -0.80 -2.30
CA GLN A 89 18.99 -1.73 -2.24
C GLN A 89 18.08 -1.63 -3.48
N HIS A 90 17.73 -2.78 -4.05
CA HIS A 90 16.73 -2.84 -5.11
C HIS A 90 15.32 -2.54 -4.57
N LEU A 91 14.62 -1.71 -5.33
CA LEU A 91 13.19 -1.44 -5.25
C LEU A 91 12.49 -2.16 -6.40
N TYR A 92 11.28 -2.64 -6.15
CA TYR A 92 10.53 -3.48 -7.08
C TYR A 92 9.17 -2.86 -7.42
N THR A 93 8.81 -2.89 -8.69
CA THR A 93 7.50 -2.51 -9.24
C THR A 93 6.98 -3.66 -10.11
N LEU A 94 5.71 -3.61 -10.53
CA LEU A 94 5.18 -4.61 -11.47
C LEU A 94 5.88 -4.55 -12.83
N GLY A 95 6.32 -5.71 -13.29
CA GLY A 95 6.85 -5.91 -14.64
C GLY A 95 5.73 -6.19 -15.67
N PRO A 96 6.07 -6.35 -16.95
CA PRO A 96 5.10 -6.65 -18.01
C PRO A 96 4.18 -7.85 -17.72
N LEU A 97 4.72 -8.96 -17.23
CA LEU A 97 3.94 -10.15 -16.86
C LEU A 97 3.07 -9.86 -15.64
N GLY A 98 3.58 -9.12 -14.66
CA GLY A 98 2.83 -8.74 -13.46
C GLY A 98 1.62 -7.86 -13.79
N MET A 99 1.78 -6.87 -14.68
CA MET A 99 0.68 -6.04 -15.18
C MET A 99 -0.37 -6.81 -15.98
N LEU A 100 0.00 -7.92 -16.64
CA LEU A 100 -0.98 -8.79 -17.29
C LEU A 100 -1.85 -9.54 -16.28
N VAL A 101 -1.30 -9.89 -15.11
CA VAL A 101 -2.04 -10.55 -14.03
C VAL A 101 -2.91 -9.54 -13.26
N HIS A 102 -2.42 -8.32 -13.08
CA HIS A 102 -3.10 -7.24 -12.37
C HIS A 102 -3.25 -5.97 -13.24
N PRO A 103 -4.09 -6.00 -14.28
CA PRO A 103 -4.19 -4.90 -15.25
C PRO A 103 -4.97 -3.68 -14.72
N THR A 104 -5.81 -3.87 -13.71
CA THR A 104 -6.75 -2.84 -13.21
C THR A 104 -6.31 -2.21 -11.89
N THR A 105 -5.44 -2.86 -11.13
CA THR A 105 -5.00 -2.35 -9.83
C THR A 105 -3.86 -1.35 -10.04
N TYR A 106 -4.19 -0.07 -9.84
CA TYR A 106 -3.26 1.03 -10.03
C TYR A 106 -3.46 2.12 -8.97
N THR A 107 -2.37 2.52 -8.34
CA THR A 107 -2.29 3.73 -7.49
C THR A 107 -1.22 4.64 -8.06
N ASP A 108 -1.50 5.88 -8.45
CA ASP A 108 -0.43 6.82 -8.81
C ASP A 108 0.06 7.55 -7.56
N PRO A 109 1.36 7.46 -7.21
CA PRO A 109 1.85 8.12 -6.02
C PRO A 109 1.77 9.63 -6.10
N ASP A 110 2.04 10.23 -7.26
CA ASP A 110 2.19 11.67 -7.42
C ASP A 110 0.88 12.36 -7.81
N ARG A 111 -0.01 11.64 -8.49
CA ARG A 111 -1.23 12.19 -9.07
C ARG A 111 -2.41 11.22 -8.92
N PRO A 112 -3.21 11.29 -7.85
CA PRO A 112 -4.34 10.38 -7.63
C PRO A 112 -5.33 10.30 -8.81
N ASP A 113 -5.49 11.40 -9.56
CA ASP A 113 -6.37 11.47 -10.74
C ASP A 113 -5.68 11.08 -12.07
N ALA A 114 -4.42 10.61 -12.01
CA ALA A 114 -3.70 10.21 -13.20
C ALA A 114 -4.31 8.97 -13.83
N ARG A 115 -4.26 8.92 -15.16
CA ARG A 115 -4.60 7.71 -15.90
C ARG A 115 -3.62 6.59 -15.53
N PRO A 116 -4.10 5.34 -15.46
CA PRO A 116 -3.23 4.18 -15.31
C PRO A 116 -2.11 4.18 -16.37
N PRO A 117 -0.89 3.74 -16.01
CA PRO A 117 0.24 3.68 -16.91
C PRO A 117 -0.06 2.67 -18.01
N ARG A 118 0.35 3.00 -19.23
CA ARG A 118 0.10 2.18 -20.42
C ARG A 118 1.05 1.00 -20.50
N SER A 119 2.14 1.04 -19.73
CA SER A 119 3.16 0.00 -19.67
C SER A 119 3.82 -0.08 -18.29
N SER A 120 4.50 -1.19 -18.02
CA SER A 120 5.28 -1.38 -16.79
C SER A 120 6.51 -0.49 -16.72
N ILE A 121 7.05 -0.07 -17.88
CA ILE A 121 8.14 0.90 -17.97
C ILE A 121 7.63 2.26 -17.52
N GLU A 122 6.53 2.75 -18.10
CA GLU A 122 5.92 4.02 -17.70
C GLU A 122 5.56 4.03 -16.20
N ARG A 123 5.05 2.92 -15.67
CA ARG A 123 4.83 2.76 -14.23
C ARG A 123 6.12 2.96 -13.44
N THR A 124 7.21 2.35 -13.87
CA THR A 124 8.49 2.43 -13.14
C THR A 124 9.11 3.83 -13.23
N GLU A 125 9.02 4.47 -14.40
CA GLU A 125 9.50 5.85 -14.60
C GLU A 125 8.79 6.88 -13.72
N ARG A 126 7.50 6.68 -13.40
CA ARG A 126 6.74 7.58 -12.53
C ARG A 126 7.22 7.59 -11.08
N ILE A 127 7.90 6.53 -10.61
CA ILE A 127 8.41 6.46 -9.23
C ILE A 127 9.91 6.69 -9.11
N ILE A 128 10.69 6.41 -10.16
CA ILE A 128 12.13 6.70 -10.16
C ILE A 128 12.33 8.21 -9.97
N GLY A 129 13.04 8.58 -8.90
CA GLY A 129 13.31 9.99 -8.56
C GLY A 129 12.08 10.77 -8.07
N SER A 130 10.95 10.11 -7.82
CA SER A 130 9.77 10.78 -7.27
C SER A 130 10.04 11.23 -5.83
N PRO A 131 9.65 12.47 -5.46
CA PRO A 131 9.77 12.95 -4.09
C PRO A 131 8.91 12.14 -3.10
N ARG A 132 7.90 11.41 -3.59
CA ARG A 132 7.02 10.57 -2.76
C ARG A 132 7.56 9.17 -2.51
N LEU A 133 8.67 8.76 -3.14
CA LEU A 133 9.18 7.40 -2.97
C LEU A 133 9.49 7.07 -1.50
N ARG A 134 10.20 7.96 -0.79
CA ARG A 134 10.49 7.77 0.64
C ARG A 134 9.21 7.68 1.48
N HIS A 135 8.21 8.49 1.16
CA HIS A 135 6.91 8.49 1.82
C HIS A 135 6.17 7.16 1.62
N LEU A 136 6.05 6.68 0.38
CA LEU A 136 5.43 5.39 0.07
C LEU A 136 6.12 4.23 0.77
N LEU A 137 7.46 4.20 0.75
CA LEU A 137 8.20 3.15 1.45
C LEU A 137 7.93 3.21 2.96
N GLY A 138 7.87 4.41 3.56
CA GLY A 138 7.55 4.60 4.98
C GLY A 138 6.13 4.15 5.34
N VAL A 139 5.13 4.48 4.52
CA VAL A 139 3.74 4.02 4.64
C VAL A 139 3.69 2.49 4.58
N ASN A 140 4.27 1.90 3.53
CA ASN A 140 4.28 0.46 3.31
C ASN A 140 4.99 -0.30 4.44
N GLN A 141 5.99 0.33 5.08
CA GLN A 141 6.73 -0.29 6.18
C GLN A 141 5.83 -0.65 7.38
N LEU A 142 4.84 0.20 7.72
CA LEU A 142 3.90 -0.11 8.81
C LEU A 142 3.21 -1.45 8.58
N PHE A 143 2.64 -1.64 7.39
CA PHE A 143 1.88 -2.84 7.06
C PHE A 143 2.78 -4.06 6.90
N VAL A 144 3.98 -3.89 6.32
CA VAL A 144 5.01 -4.93 6.25
C VAL A 144 5.40 -5.42 7.64
N ASP A 145 5.54 -4.53 8.62
CA ASP A 145 5.85 -4.90 10.00
C ASP A 145 4.68 -5.64 10.67
N LEU A 146 3.43 -5.21 10.43
CA LEU A 146 2.24 -5.95 10.89
C LEU A 146 2.15 -7.36 10.28
N ILE A 147 2.40 -7.49 8.97
CA ILE A 147 2.44 -8.80 8.29
C ILE A 147 3.53 -9.68 8.89
N ALA A 148 4.73 -9.14 9.09
CA ALA A 148 5.83 -9.89 9.67
C ALA A 148 5.51 -10.39 11.10
N TYR A 149 4.76 -9.60 11.88
CA TYR A 149 4.32 -9.95 13.24
C TYR A 149 3.34 -11.13 13.26
N THR A 150 2.52 -11.33 12.22
CA THR A 150 1.60 -12.50 12.13
C THR A 150 2.34 -13.85 12.17
N ARG A 151 3.64 -13.87 11.83
CA ARG A 151 4.48 -15.07 11.93
C ARG A 151 4.94 -15.36 13.36
N THR A 152 4.90 -14.35 14.23
CA THR A 152 5.26 -14.47 15.65
C THR A 152 4.05 -14.73 16.55
N ASP A 153 2.85 -14.39 16.08
CA ASP A 153 1.58 -14.62 16.78
C ASP A 153 0.53 -15.10 15.78
N SER A 154 0.17 -16.38 15.87
CA SER A 154 -0.81 -17.01 14.97
C SER A 154 -2.23 -16.46 15.12
N ARG A 155 -2.52 -15.69 16.17
CA ARG A 155 -3.82 -15.02 16.37
C ARG A 155 -3.81 -13.60 15.81
N ALA A 156 -2.68 -13.12 15.32
CA ALA A 156 -2.53 -11.81 14.74
C ALA A 156 -2.69 -11.86 13.23
N HIS A 157 -3.53 -10.98 12.67
CA HIS A 157 -3.83 -10.95 11.24
C HIS A 157 -4.00 -9.51 10.73
N LEU A 158 -3.34 -9.22 9.60
CA LEU A 158 -3.68 -8.04 8.80
C LEU A 158 -4.79 -8.45 7.82
N ARG A 159 -6.02 -8.06 8.12
CA ARG A 159 -7.23 -8.45 7.37
C ARG A 159 -7.45 -7.58 6.13
N ARG A 160 -6.92 -6.37 6.13
CA ARG A 160 -7.04 -5.41 5.03
C ARG A 160 -5.81 -4.51 4.98
N TRP A 161 -5.35 -4.22 3.78
CA TRP A 161 -4.33 -3.21 3.49
C TRP A 161 -4.72 -2.50 2.21
N TRP A 162 -5.09 -1.23 2.32
CA TRP A 162 -5.43 -0.36 1.19
C TRP A 162 -4.40 0.74 1.04
N SER A 163 -4.06 1.05 -0.21
CA SER A 163 -3.25 2.21 -0.55
C SER A 163 -4.00 3.53 -0.27
N GLU A 164 -3.28 4.65 -0.30
CA GLU A 164 -3.88 5.99 -0.25
C GLU A 164 -5.02 6.15 -1.26
N GLN A 165 -4.80 5.77 -2.52
CA GLN A 165 -5.78 5.95 -3.58
C GLN A 165 -7.01 5.05 -3.39
N HIS A 166 -6.80 3.80 -2.98
CA HIS A 166 -7.92 2.90 -2.70
C HIS A 166 -8.75 3.41 -1.53
N ALA A 167 -8.11 3.77 -0.40
CA ALA A 167 -8.80 4.32 0.74
C ALA A 167 -9.51 5.64 0.41
N THR A 168 -8.88 6.52 -0.37
CA THR A 168 -9.50 7.76 -0.86
C THR A 168 -10.74 7.48 -1.72
N ALA A 169 -10.69 6.47 -2.59
CA ALA A 169 -11.83 6.09 -3.43
C ALA A 169 -12.98 5.50 -2.60
N ALA A 170 -12.66 4.60 -1.67
CA ALA A 170 -13.63 4.00 -0.75
C ALA A 170 -14.36 5.07 0.08
N TYR A 171 -13.61 6.06 0.57
CA TYR A 171 -14.16 7.14 1.41
C TYR A 171 -14.35 8.47 0.67
N HIS A 172 -14.52 8.44 -0.66
CA HIS A 172 -14.61 9.64 -1.49
C HIS A 172 -15.75 10.58 -1.08
N LEU A 173 -16.87 10.03 -0.58
CA LEU A 173 -17.99 10.81 -0.07
C LEU A 173 -17.60 11.66 1.15
N ALA A 174 -16.62 11.25 1.96
CA ALA A 174 -16.12 12.06 3.08
C ALA A 174 -15.09 13.09 2.59
N GLY A 175 -14.44 12.84 1.45
CA GLY A 175 -13.36 13.67 0.93
C GLY A 175 -12.04 13.50 1.70
N ILE A 176 -11.89 12.43 2.48
CA ILE A 176 -10.65 12.11 3.18
C ILE A 176 -9.63 11.46 2.23
N ARG A 177 -8.34 11.60 2.58
CA ARG A 177 -7.21 11.04 1.83
C ARG A 177 -6.15 10.49 2.78
N PRO A 178 -6.45 9.40 3.51
CA PRO A 178 -5.45 8.76 4.37
C PRO A 178 -4.31 8.20 3.52
N ASP A 179 -3.07 8.22 4.02
CA ASP A 179 -1.93 7.61 3.35
C ASP A 179 -2.07 6.08 3.21
N GLY A 180 -2.88 5.46 4.08
CA GLY A 180 -3.28 4.07 3.97
C GLY A 180 -4.41 3.72 4.93
N HIS A 181 -5.05 2.58 4.69
CA HIS A 181 -6.11 2.05 5.56
C HIS A 181 -5.87 0.58 5.86
N GLY A 182 -6.10 0.18 7.11
CA GLY A 182 -5.89 -1.20 7.56
C GLY A 182 -6.98 -1.71 8.48
N ILE A 183 -7.14 -3.03 8.50
CA ILE A 183 -7.89 -3.75 9.53
C ILE A 183 -6.93 -4.76 10.16
N TRP A 184 -6.69 -4.61 11.45
CA TRP A 184 -5.75 -5.42 12.23
C TRP A 184 -6.48 -6.20 13.32
N THR A 185 -6.26 -7.51 13.37
CA THR A 185 -6.76 -8.38 14.43
C THR A 185 -5.59 -8.85 15.28
N ALA A 186 -5.67 -8.68 16.60
CA ALA A 186 -4.75 -9.29 17.57
C ALA A 186 -5.38 -9.24 18.98
N GLY A 187 -4.95 -10.11 19.89
CA GLY A 187 -5.45 -10.10 21.26
C GLY A 187 -6.98 -10.22 21.38
N GLY A 188 -7.61 -10.96 20.45
CA GLY A 188 -9.06 -11.15 20.40
C GLY A 188 -9.86 -9.92 19.98
N ARG A 189 -9.21 -8.86 19.48
CA ARG A 189 -9.85 -7.62 19.03
C ARG A 189 -9.49 -7.33 17.59
N THR A 190 -10.44 -6.73 16.87
CA THR A 190 -10.24 -6.22 15.52
C THR A 190 -10.38 -4.71 15.51
N VAL A 191 -9.34 -4.03 15.02
CA VAL A 191 -9.26 -2.57 14.94
C VAL A 191 -9.07 -2.19 13.48
N GLY A 192 -10.02 -1.43 12.93
CA GLY A 192 -9.75 -0.65 11.72
C GLY A 192 -8.96 0.59 12.04
N PHE A 193 -8.15 1.10 11.11
CA PHE A 193 -7.35 2.31 11.33
C PHE A 193 -7.05 3.05 10.01
N PHE A 194 -6.95 4.37 10.10
CA PHE A 194 -6.39 5.23 9.05
C PHE A 194 -4.95 5.59 9.38
N LEU A 195 -4.08 5.66 8.38
CA LEU A 195 -2.68 6.03 8.55
C LEU A 195 -2.41 7.40 7.93
N GLU A 196 -1.72 8.25 8.69
CA GLU A 196 -1.06 9.47 8.21
C GLU A 196 0.42 9.37 8.56
N HIS A 197 1.27 9.22 7.56
CA HIS A 197 2.72 9.06 7.72
C HIS A 197 3.41 10.41 7.55
N ASP A 198 3.93 10.97 8.64
CA ASP A 198 4.64 12.24 8.62
C ASP A 198 6.15 12.01 8.50
N ASN A 199 6.77 12.64 7.50
CA ASN A 199 8.21 12.65 7.31
C ASN A 199 8.93 13.77 8.08
N GLY A 200 8.21 14.51 8.94
CA GLY A 200 8.68 15.61 9.78
C GLY A 200 8.53 17.00 9.15
N THR A 201 7.84 17.11 8.02
CA THR A 201 7.80 18.34 7.21
C THR A 201 6.48 19.09 7.30
N GLU A 202 5.42 18.46 7.82
CA GLU A 202 4.08 19.05 7.85
C GLU A 202 3.89 19.98 9.08
N PRO A 203 3.36 21.21 8.96
CA PRO A 203 3.02 22.02 10.12
C PRO A 203 1.83 21.42 10.91
N PRO A 204 1.77 21.55 12.26
CA PRO A 204 0.66 21.02 13.07
C PRO A 204 -0.73 21.50 12.59
N ALA A 205 -0.84 22.74 12.11
CA ALA A 205 -2.09 23.27 11.56
C ALA A 205 -2.62 22.48 10.35
N SER A 206 -1.72 21.92 9.53
CA SER A 206 -2.13 21.08 8.40
C SER A 206 -2.64 19.72 8.85
N VAL A 207 -2.02 19.15 9.90
CA VAL A 207 -2.51 17.92 10.56
C VAL A 207 -3.92 18.14 11.13
N LEU A 208 -4.15 19.23 11.87
CA LEU A 208 -5.47 19.60 12.39
C LEU A 208 -6.52 19.72 11.27
N ARG A 209 -6.17 20.35 10.15
CA ARG A 209 -7.06 20.46 8.99
C ARG A 209 -7.39 19.10 8.38
N LYS A 210 -6.42 18.18 8.30
CA LYS A 210 -6.66 16.80 7.86
C LYS A 210 -7.63 16.09 8.80
N LEU A 211 -7.43 16.20 10.12
CA LEU A 211 -8.30 15.56 11.11
C LEU A 211 -9.75 16.03 11.03
N ARG A 212 -9.99 17.33 10.79
CA ARG A 212 -11.34 17.87 10.57
C ARG A 212 -12.04 17.23 9.36
N ALA A 213 -11.32 16.83 8.32
CA ALA A 213 -11.92 16.17 7.17
C ALA A 213 -12.59 14.83 7.53
N TYR A 214 -12.17 14.18 8.62
CA TYR A 214 -12.79 12.94 9.10
C TYR A 214 -14.11 13.14 9.83
N GLU A 215 -14.48 14.37 10.22
CA GLU A 215 -15.76 14.66 10.90
C GLU A 215 -16.95 14.16 10.07
N ARG A 216 -16.92 14.45 8.77
CA ARG A 216 -17.97 14.01 7.84
C ARG A 216 -18.06 12.49 7.74
N LEU A 217 -16.94 11.77 7.80
CA LEU A 217 -16.97 10.30 7.76
C LEU A 217 -17.63 9.72 9.02
N ALA A 218 -17.40 10.32 10.18
CA ALA A 218 -17.94 9.85 11.45
C ALA A 218 -19.49 9.95 11.56
N GLU A 219 -20.13 10.70 10.67
CA GLU A 219 -21.59 10.82 10.59
C GLU A 219 -22.27 9.55 10.06
N TYR A 220 -21.59 8.79 9.19
CA TYR A 220 -22.22 7.69 8.45
C TYR A 220 -21.37 6.42 8.29
N GLY A 221 -20.06 6.52 8.54
CA GLY A 221 -19.08 5.49 8.34
C GLY A 221 -18.45 4.98 9.65
N PRO A 222 -17.28 4.32 9.57
CA PRO A 222 -16.57 3.84 10.74
C PRO A 222 -15.98 4.98 11.58
N ARG A 223 -15.77 4.74 12.87
CA ARG A 223 -14.94 5.57 13.74
C ARG A 223 -13.65 4.85 14.08
N TYR A 224 -12.74 4.87 13.12
CA TYR A 224 -11.43 4.26 13.28
C TYR A 224 -10.40 5.28 13.78
N PRO A 225 -9.42 4.86 14.60
CA PRO A 225 -8.31 5.70 15.00
C PRO A 225 -7.52 6.18 13.77
N VAL A 226 -7.19 7.46 13.76
CA VAL A 226 -6.21 8.03 12.84
C VAL A 226 -4.83 7.91 13.50
N LEU A 227 -3.95 7.14 12.88
CA LEU A 227 -2.59 6.88 13.32
C LEU A 227 -1.65 7.91 12.69
N LEU A 228 -1.13 8.83 13.50
CA LEU A 228 -0.12 9.79 13.10
C LEU A 228 1.27 9.19 13.34
N ARG A 229 1.96 8.77 12.28
CA ARG A 229 3.29 8.15 12.41
C ARG A 229 4.40 9.15 12.14
N VAL A 230 5.23 9.41 13.13
CA VAL A 230 6.20 10.53 13.11
C VAL A 230 7.65 10.08 13.26
N PRO A 231 8.63 10.85 12.77
CA PRO A 231 10.01 10.37 12.68
C PRO A 231 10.77 10.44 14.00
N HIS A 232 10.36 11.27 14.96
CA HIS A 232 11.08 11.44 16.22
C HIS A 232 10.21 12.00 17.35
N ARG A 233 10.62 11.71 18.60
CA ARG A 233 9.91 12.10 19.85
C ARG A 233 9.56 13.58 19.95
N ARG A 234 10.45 14.48 19.51
CA ARG A 234 10.15 15.92 19.52
C ARG A 234 8.93 16.28 18.68
N ARG A 235 8.73 15.58 17.56
CA ARG A 235 7.59 15.80 16.68
C ARG A 235 6.33 15.20 17.29
N GLU A 236 6.45 14.01 17.87
CA GLU A 236 5.38 13.37 18.62
C GLU A 236 4.85 14.27 19.75
N ALA A 237 5.73 14.75 20.62
CA ALA A 237 5.38 15.66 21.72
C ALA A 237 4.69 16.93 21.21
N SER A 238 5.22 17.56 20.16
CA SER A 238 4.60 18.73 19.56
C SER A 238 3.20 18.49 19.00
N LEU A 239 2.90 17.27 18.50
CA LEU A 239 1.55 16.93 18.05
C LEU A 239 0.61 16.61 19.21
N LEU A 240 1.11 15.89 20.22
CA LEU A 240 0.35 15.62 21.45
C LEU A 240 -0.04 16.94 22.13
N ASP A 241 0.88 17.89 22.25
CA ASP A 241 0.62 19.22 22.82
C ASP A 241 -0.38 20.00 21.97
N ALA A 242 -0.24 19.99 20.64
CA ALA A 242 -1.11 20.74 19.73
C ALA A 242 -2.53 20.15 19.62
N LEU A 243 -2.69 18.87 19.93
CA LEU A 243 -3.96 18.14 19.89
C LEU A 243 -4.55 17.93 21.29
N ALA A 244 -3.87 18.38 22.35
CA ALA A 244 -4.40 18.36 23.71
C ALA A 244 -5.72 19.13 23.76
N ASP A 245 -6.75 18.49 24.33
CA ASP A 245 -8.10 19.03 24.47
C ASP A 245 -8.80 19.43 23.15
N VAL A 246 -8.25 19.06 22.00
CA VAL A 246 -8.90 19.29 20.70
C VAL A 246 -9.92 18.16 20.48
N PRO A 247 -11.23 18.47 20.41
CA PRO A 247 -12.22 17.44 20.11
C PRO A 247 -12.04 16.96 18.67
N THR A 248 -11.86 15.65 18.50
CA THR A 248 -11.77 15.00 17.20
C THR A 248 -12.88 13.97 17.06
N ALA A 249 -13.47 13.87 15.87
CA ALA A 249 -14.52 12.88 15.60
C ALA A 249 -13.99 11.43 15.61
N MET A 250 -12.72 11.26 15.25
CA MET A 250 -11.99 10.00 15.33
C MET A 250 -11.06 10.00 16.54
N PRO A 251 -10.80 8.84 17.17
CA PRO A 251 -9.66 8.69 18.05
C PRO A 251 -8.38 9.05 17.28
N VAL A 252 -7.42 9.70 17.92
CA VAL A 252 -6.13 10.03 17.29
C VAL A 252 -5.03 9.45 18.16
N ALA A 253 -4.14 8.69 17.52
CA ALA A 253 -2.98 8.11 18.19
C ALA A 253 -1.69 8.50 17.47
N THR A 254 -0.66 8.83 18.22
CA THR A 254 0.70 9.04 17.69
C THR A 254 1.56 7.81 17.93
N GLY A 255 2.53 7.58 17.05
CA GLY A 255 3.56 6.58 17.25
C GLY A 255 4.80 6.89 16.42
N LEU A 256 5.97 6.40 16.84
CA LEU A 256 7.21 6.64 16.11
C LEU A 256 7.36 5.70 14.91
N HIS A 257 8.17 6.10 13.94
CA HIS A 257 8.53 5.28 12.78
C HIS A 257 9.29 4.00 13.17
N ASP A 258 10.15 4.08 14.18
CA ASP A 258 11.07 3.01 14.60
C ASP A 258 10.46 2.03 15.62
N GLU A 259 9.33 2.38 16.22
CA GLU A 259 8.60 1.51 17.14
C GLU A 259 7.72 0.51 16.39
N HIS A 260 7.64 -0.72 16.90
CA HIS A 260 6.89 -1.78 16.21
C HIS A 260 5.37 -1.52 16.25
N PRO A 261 4.67 -1.45 15.10
CA PRO A 261 3.26 -1.03 15.06
C PRO A 261 2.32 -1.97 15.81
N ALA A 262 2.59 -3.27 15.87
CA ALA A 262 1.76 -4.18 16.66
C ALA A 262 1.97 -4.03 18.17
N GLY A 263 3.13 -3.52 18.61
CA GLY A 263 3.52 -3.43 20.02
C GLY A 263 2.86 -2.23 20.74
N PRO A 264 3.26 -1.95 22.00
CA PRO A 264 2.79 -0.80 22.76
C PRO A 264 3.40 0.51 22.25
N ALA A 265 3.14 0.81 20.97
CA ALA A 265 3.74 1.90 20.22
C ALA A 265 2.85 3.14 20.12
N TRP A 266 1.61 3.08 20.62
CA TRP A 266 0.61 4.11 20.33
C TRP A 266 0.24 4.92 21.57
N THR A 267 0.27 6.24 21.44
CA THR A 267 -0.15 7.19 22.47
C THR A 267 -1.42 7.88 22.01
N LEU A 268 -2.53 7.77 22.73
CA LEU A 268 -3.75 8.51 22.38
C LEU A 268 -3.60 9.98 22.76
N THR A 269 -4.08 10.89 21.93
CA THR A 269 -4.06 12.34 22.23
C THR A 269 -4.91 12.69 23.45
N THR A 270 -5.93 11.89 23.76
CA THR A 270 -6.81 12.03 24.92
C THR A 270 -6.25 11.40 26.20
N ASP A 271 -5.20 10.58 26.10
CA ASP A 271 -4.56 9.87 27.21
C ASP A 271 -3.05 9.75 26.94
N PRO A 272 -2.31 10.87 26.94
CA PRO A 272 -0.92 10.90 26.51
C PRO A 272 0.05 10.19 27.47
N GLY A 273 -0.43 9.76 28.64
CA GLY A 273 0.37 9.05 29.66
C GLY A 273 0.51 7.55 29.42
N LEU A 274 -0.27 6.96 28.51
CA LEU A 274 -0.34 5.51 28.33
C LEU A 274 0.02 5.08 26.91
N ARG A 275 1.02 4.20 26.82
CA ARG A 275 1.37 3.49 25.58
C ARG A 275 0.51 2.25 25.41
N ARG A 276 -0.10 2.11 24.24
CA ARG A 276 -1.11 1.09 23.92
C ARG A 276 -0.69 0.24 22.73
N TRP A 277 -1.13 -1.01 22.72
CA TRP A 277 -1.02 -1.86 21.55
C TRP A 277 -1.97 -1.37 20.45
N LEU A 278 -1.69 -1.66 19.18
CA LEU A 278 -2.59 -1.23 18.09
C LEU A 278 -4.02 -1.76 18.28
N HIS A 279 -4.13 -3.02 18.72
CA HIS A 279 -5.42 -3.68 18.95
C HIS A 279 -6.11 -3.23 20.26
N ASP A 280 -5.47 -2.38 21.08
CA ASP A 280 -6.08 -1.71 22.25
C ASP A 280 -6.72 -0.37 21.90
N LEU A 281 -6.50 0.16 20.70
CA LEU A 281 -7.03 1.48 20.33
C LEU A 281 -8.55 1.42 20.15
N PRO A 282 -9.30 2.46 20.59
CA PRO A 282 -10.74 2.53 20.36
C PRO A 282 -11.04 2.48 18.87
N SER A 283 -11.95 1.61 18.44
CA SER A 283 -12.29 1.41 17.03
C SER A 283 -13.76 0.98 16.93
N ASP A 284 -14.49 1.57 15.99
CA ASP A 284 -15.88 1.23 15.69
C ASP A 284 -16.04 1.07 14.18
N HIS A 285 -16.49 -0.12 13.73
CA HIS A 285 -16.70 -0.43 12.31
C HIS A 285 -17.87 0.36 11.68
N GLY A 286 -18.64 1.08 12.50
CA GLY A 286 -19.77 1.88 12.06
C GLY A 286 -21.02 1.05 11.80
N PRO A 287 -22.12 1.70 11.40
CA PRO A 287 -23.43 1.06 11.25
C PRO A 287 -23.41 -0.02 10.17
N HIS A 288 -24.21 -1.08 10.37
CA HIS A 288 -24.45 -2.16 9.41
C HIS A 288 -25.40 -1.71 8.28
N THR A 289 -25.06 -0.64 7.57
CA THR A 289 -25.88 -0.11 6.47
C THR A 289 -25.04 0.00 5.21
N THR A 290 -25.22 -0.93 4.27
CA THR A 290 -24.47 -0.99 3.00
C THR A 290 -24.67 0.24 2.12
N ALA A 291 -25.77 0.99 2.29
CA ALA A 291 -26.01 2.22 1.55
C ALA A 291 -25.09 3.39 1.96
N THR A 292 -24.64 3.41 3.21
CA THR A 292 -23.83 4.51 3.75
C THR A 292 -22.41 4.09 4.15
N ASN A 293 -22.19 2.79 4.41
CA ASN A 293 -20.90 2.21 4.74
C ASN A 293 -20.66 0.95 3.88
N PRO A 294 -20.56 1.08 2.55
CA PRO A 294 -20.43 -0.06 1.63
C PRO A 294 -19.13 -0.85 1.87
N ASP A 295 -18.11 -0.16 2.37
CA ASP A 295 -16.76 -0.67 2.63
C ASP A 295 -16.55 -1.18 4.07
N ARG A 296 -17.66 -1.31 4.83
CA ARG A 296 -17.65 -1.80 6.20
C ARG A 296 -16.87 -3.11 6.31
N TYR A 297 -16.04 -3.23 7.33
CA TYR A 297 -15.44 -4.51 7.66
C TYR A 297 -16.49 -5.41 8.33
N ILE A 298 -16.64 -6.62 7.80
CA ILE A 298 -17.47 -7.68 8.38
C ILE A 298 -16.50 -8.78 8.77
N ASP A 299 -16.55 -9.22 10.03
CA ASP A 299 -15.72 -10.33 10.47
C ASP A 299 -16.16 -11.59 9.70
N PRO A 300 -15.24 -12.33 9.05
CA PRO A 300 -15.60 -13.58 8.37
C PRO A 300 -16.31 -14.60 9.28
N ASP A 301 -16.08 -14.52 10.59
CA ASP A 301 -16.64 -15.42 11.58
C ASP A 301 -18.02 -14.97 12.13
N ASP A 302 -18.54 -13.80 11.71
CA ASP A 302 -19.86 -13.26 12.11
C ASP A 302 -21.05 -13.83 11.28
N HIS A 303 -20.86 -14.97 10.61
CA HIS A 303 -21.85 -15.62 9.73
C HIS A 303 -22.40 -16.95 10.25
#